data_AF-A0A919M211-F1
#
_entry.id   AF-A0A919M211-F1
#
_cell.length_a   1.000
_cell.length_b   1.000
_cell.length_c   1.000
_cell.angle_alpha   90.00
_cell.angle_beta   90.00
_cell.angle_gamma   90.00
#
_symmetry.space_group_name_H-M   'P 1'
#
loop_
_entity.id
_entity.type
_entity.pdbx_description
1 polymer ?
#
loop_
_entity_poly.entity_id
_entity_poly.type
_entity_poly.pdbx_seq_one_letter_code
_entity_poly.pdbx_strand_id
1 'polypeptide(L)'
;MITQSRVMIFGAGQTGIITRHVLESTPRMKVIGFLEDASDKAGKVIDGIQIFDARTSELQRLFSEYSIDELIFTPKEISLERKNEVVDACIRGLVKVRTVPPVEKWVKGELSLNQIKEINIEELLGREPIKISNRVTESDLRGKKVMITGAAGSIGSELFRQVVLAKPSAIILVDQAESALYEVERESRAMDVSARLYWYLADVNNKDRMRFIFDEHRPTIVYHAAAYKHVPMMENNPSEAITCNILGTKTLADLSVEFDVLKFVMVSTDKAVNPTNVMGCSKRIAEIYVQSYNDYLETLGKPHTAFVTTRFGNVLGSNGSVIPLFKKQIQEGGPITVTHPEITRYFMTIAEACQLVLEAGTMGRGGEIFLFDMGKSVKILDLAEKMIWLSGLEPRKDIDIVFTGLREGEKLYEELLNNRENTIQTHNQKIMIAKVQQYSYKEINSYVELFNDLVYDKNELKSVALMKELVPEYKSNYSRYEVLDKQD
;
A
#
# COMPACT_ATOMS: atom_id res chain seq x y z
N MET A 1 -15.41 40.18 -21.48
CA MET A 1 -14.97 39.11 -22.40
C MET A 1 -14.82 37.85 -21.57
N ILE A 2 -15.42 36.73 -21.99
CA ILE A 2 -15.21 35.45 -21.32
C ILE A 2 -13.78 35.03 -21.67
N THR A 3 -12.87 34.99 -20.69
CA THR A 3 -11.51 34.47 -20.89
C THR A 3 -11.62 32.99 -21.21
N GLN A 4 -11.17 32.60 -22.41
CA GLN A 4 -11.13 31.19 -22.83
C GLN A 4 -9.88 30.54 -22.26
N SER A 5 -10.05 29.42 -21.57
CA SER A 5 -8.95 28.59 -21.09
C SER A 5 -8.20 28.00 -22.29
N ARG A 6 -6.88 28.19 -22.30
CA ARG A 6 -5.97 27.80 -23.38
C ARG A 6 -5.39 26.43 -23.09
N VAL A 7 -5.71 25.47 -23.94
CA VAL A 7 -5.50 24.05 -23.67
C VAL A 7 -4.51 23.46 -24.68
N MET A 8 -3.57 22.65 -24.20
CA MET A 8 -2.79 21.74 -25.04
C MET A 8 -3.22 20.29 -24.80
N ILE A 9 -3.05 19.44 -25.81
CA ILE A 9 -3.39 18.01 -25.73
C ILE A 9 -2.12 17.19 -25.93
N PHE A 10 -1.77 16.35 -24.95
CA PHE A 10 -0.67 15.42 -25.08
C PHE A 10 -1.10 14.18 -25.86
N GLY A 11 -0.55 14.01 -27.06
CA GLY A 11 -0.86 12.95 -28.01
C GLY A 11 -1.67 13.44 -29.22
N ALA A 12 -1.05 13.43 -30.39
CA ALA A 12 -1.67 13.85 -31.65
C ALA A 12 -2.33 12.67 -32.42
N GLY A 13 -2.79 11.65 -31.69
CA GLY A 13 -3.48 10.48 -32.25
C GLY A 13 -4.99 10.69 -32.40
N GLN A 14 -5.71 9.63 -32.78
CA GLN A 14 -7.17 9.68 -32.97
C GLN A 14 -7.91 10.15 -31.71
N THR A 15 -7.50 9.67 -30.53
CA THR A 15 -8.07 10.13 -29.26
C THR A 15 -7.81 11.62 -29.00
N GLY A 16 -6.65 12.14 -29.39
CA GLY A 16 -6.34 13.57 -29.29
C GLY A 16 -7.22 14.43 -30.20
N ILE A 17 -7.47 13.97 -31.43
CA ILE A 17 -8.37 14.64 -32.38
C ILE A 17 -9.81 14.65 -31.84
N ILE A 18 -10.31 13.52 -31.31
CA ILE A 18 -11.63 13.45 -30.68
C ILE A 18 -11.70 14.40 -29.48
N THR A 19 -10.68 14.39 -28.63
CA THR A 19 -10.59 15.28 -27.46
C THR A 19 -10.65 16.74 -27.88
N ARG A 20 -9.92 17.12 -28.94
CA ARG A 20 -9.97 18.47 -29.50
C ARG A 20 -11.39 18.86 -29.91
N HIS A 21 -12.09 18.03 -30.68
CA HIS A 21 -13.46 18.34 -31.12
C HIS A 21 -14.41 18.57 -29.94
N VAL A 22 -14.28 17.75 -28.88
CA VAL A 22 -15.06 17.92 -27.64
C VAL A 22 -14.73 19.27 -26.97
N LEU A 23 -13.46 19.65 -26.90
CA LEU A 23 -13.05 20.93 -26.28
C LEU A 23 -13.47 22.15 -27.11
N GLU A 24 -13.32 22.11 -28.44
CA GLU A 24 -13.71 23.22 -29.32
C GLU A 24 -15.22 23.44 -29.36
N SER A 25 -16.01 22.40 -29.12
CA SER A 25 -17.47 22.52 -28.94
C SER A 25 -17.85 23.26 -27.64
N THR A 26 -16.87 23.57 -26.78
CA THR A 26 -17.05 24.26 -25.50
C THR A 26 -16.65 25.73 -25.62
N PRO A 27 -17.57 26.70 -25.43
CA PRO A 27 -17.26 28.12 -25.61
C PRO A 27 -16.13 28.69 -24.74
N ARG A 28 -15.76 27.99 -23.67
CA ARG A 28 -14.78 28.42 -22.65
C ARG A 28 -13.38 27.84 -22.85
N MET A 29 -13.15 27.00 -23.85
CA MET A 29 -11.85 26.35 -24.07
C MET A 29 -11.36 26.58 -25.50
N LYS A 30 -10.05 26.82 -25.64
CA LYS A 30 -9.39 26.98 -26.93
C LYS A 30 -8.17 26.06 -26.99
N VAL A 31 -8.18 25.13 -27.93
CA VAL A 31 -7.04 24.25 -28.17
C VAL A 31 -5.96 25.02 -28.91
N ILE A 32 -4.75 25.09 -28.33
CA ILE A 32 -3.61 25.82 -28.88
C ILE A 32 -2.69 24.90 -29.69
N GLY A 33 -2.57 23.64 -29.28
CA GLY A 33 -1.58 22.72 -29.84
C GLY A 33 -1.74 21.30 -29.36
N PHE A 34 -1.15 20.39 -30.11
CA PHE A 34 -0.81 19.05 -29.62
C PHE A 34 0.63 19.03 -29.14
N LEU A 35 0.93 18.22 -28.12
CA LEU A 35 2.27 17.84 -27.72
C LEU A 35 2.54 16.40 -28.16
N GLU A 36 3.71 16.12 -28.71
CA GLU A 36 4.09 14.79 -29.15
C GLU A 36 5.57 14.50 -28.93
N ASP A 37 5.89 13.30 -28.44
CA ASP A 37 7.27 12.85 -28.26
C ASP A 37 7.87 12.29 -29.55
N ALA A 38 7.02 11.81 -30.46
CA ALA A 38 7.44 11.22 -31.72
C ALA A 38 7.96 12.31 -32.68
N SER A 39 9.27 12.29 -32.97
CA SER A 39 9.94 13.29 -33.82
C SER A 39 9.42 13.33 -35.25
N ASP A 40 8.81 12.24 -35.73
CA ASP A 40 8.19 12.19 -37.05
C ASP A 40 6.86 12.98 -37.10
N LYS A 41 6.28 13.33 -35.95
CA LYS A 41 5.04 14.11 -35.84
C LYS A 41 5.27 15.54 -35.35
N ALA A 42 6.30 15.77 -34.52
CA ALA A 42 6.65 17.10 -34.05
C ALA A 42 6.93 18.07 -35.22
N GLY A 43 6.42 19.30 -35.12
CA GLY A 43 6.53 20.35 -36.15
C GLY A 43 5.50 20.25 -37.29
N LYS A 44 4.71 19.18 -37.35
CA LYS A 44 3.61 19.05 -38.33
C LYS A 44 2.35 19.75 -37.84
N VAL A 45 1.35 19.81 -38.73
CA VAL A 45 0.02 20.38 -38.47
C VAL A 45 -1.02 19.28 -38.71
N ILE A 46 -1.96 19.12 -37.77
CA ILE A 46 -3.13 18.23 -37.91
C ILE A 46 -4.39 19.09 -37.74
N ASP A 47 -5.28 19.05 -38.74
CA ASP A 47 -6.53 19.80 -38.77
C ASP A 47 -6.35 21.30 -38.44
N GLY A 48 -5.25 21.90 -38.93
CA GLY A 48 -4.92 23.32 -38.72
C GLY A 48 -4.28 23.65 -37.37
N ILE A 49 -4.03 22.68 -36.49
CA ILE A 49 -3.38 22.86 -35.19
C ILE A 49 -1.96 22.29 -35.22
N GLN A 50 -1.01 23.05 -34.67
CA GLN A 50 0.40 22.69 -34.63
C GLN A 50 0.67 21.57 -33.62
N ILE A 51 1.59 20.68 -33.97
CA ILE A 51 2.16 19.67 -33.08
C ILE A 51 3.52 20.17 -32.60
N PHE A 52 3.65 20.43 -31.32
CA PHE A 52 4.90 20.82 -30.69
C PHE A 52 5.66 19.59 -30.20
N ASP A 53 7.00 19.67 -30.22
CA ASP A 53 7.85 18.63 -29.65
C ASP A 53 7.75 18.68 -28.13
N ALA A 54 7.26 17.59 -27.54
CA ALA A 54 7.15 17.45 -26.11
C ALA A 54 8.52 17.23 -25.42
N ARG A 55 9.54 16.75 -26.16
CA ARG A 55 10.88 16.44 -25.63
C ARG A 55 11.80 17.65 -25.54
N THR A 56 11.34 18.83 -25.93
CA THR A 56 12.10 20.05 -25.76
C THR A 56 12.42 20.30 -24.28
N SER A 57 13.67 20.67 -23.99
CA SER A 57 14.09 21.11 -22.65
C SER A 57 13.37 22.40 -22.21
N GLU A 58 12.71 23.08 -23.15
CA GLU A 58 12.02 24.35 -22.94
C GLU A 58 10.49 24.19 -22.79
N LEU A 59 9.99 23.01 -22.41
CA LEU A 59 8.53 22.76 -22.34
C LEU A 59 7.80 23.78 -21.45
N GLN A 60 8.43 24.18 -20.34
CA GLN A 60 7.94 25.24 -19.47
C GLN A 60 7.87 26.61 -20.17
N ARG A 61 8.88 26.96 -20.98
CA ARG A 61 8.91 28.20 -21.75
C ARG A 61 7.78 28.23 -22.78
N LEU A 62 7.52 27.09 -23.42
CA LEU A 62 6.41 26.92 -24.35
C LEU A 62 5.06 27.13 -23.66
N PHE A 63 4.86 26.61 -22.45
CA PHE A 63 3.65 26.90 -21.68
C PHE A 63 3.46 28.40 -21.39
N SER A 64 4.54 29.09 -21.01
CA SER A 64 4.50 30.54 -20.77
C SER A 64 4.25 31.35 -22.04
N GLU A 65 4.99 31.07 -23.12
CA GLU A 65 4.90 31.77 -24.41
C GLU A 65 3.50 31.70 -25.00
N TYR A 66 2.89 30.51 -24.94
CA TYR A 66 1.55 30.28 -25.45
C TYR A 66 0.46 30.49 -24.38
N SER A 67 0.82 30.93 -23.17
CA SER A 67 -0.10 31.15 -22.04
C SER A 67 -1.06 29.97 -21.85
N ILE A 68 -0.51 28.77 -21.71
CA ILE A 68 -1.30 27.55 -21.56
C ILE A 68 -1.82 27.46 -20.14
N ASP A 69 -3.13 27.28 -19.99
CA ASP A 69 -3.79 27.10 -18.69
C ASP A 69 -3.89 25.63 -18.32
N GLU A 70 -3.94 24.74 -19.33
CA GLU A 70 -4.21 23.33 -19.12
C GLU A 70 -3.55 22.41 -20.15
N LEU A 71 -3.06 21.25 -19.67
CA LEU A 71 -2.62 20.13 -20.48
C LEU A 71 -3.52 18.91 -20.26
N ILE A 72 -4.04 18.33 -21.35
CA ILE A 72 -4.88 17.12 -21.30
C ILE A 72 -4.10 15.93 -21.85
N PHE A 73 -3.86 14.93 -21.01
CA PHE A 73 -3.32 13.64 -21.44
C PHE A 73 -4.38 12.81 -22.14
N THR A 74 -4.01 12.24 -23.28
CA THR A 74 -4.80 11.21 -23.95
C THR A 74 -4.29 9.81 -23.57
N PRO A 75 -5.15 8.78 -23.59
CA PRO A 75 -4.72 7.39 -23.44
C PRO A 75 -3.74 7.05 -24.56
N LYS A 76 -2.45 7.02 -24.23
CA LYS A 76 -1.35 6.63 -25.10
C LYS A 76 -0.34 5.83 -24.27
N GLU A 77 0.36 4.90 -24.91
CA GLU A 77 1.54 4.27 -24.32
C GLU A 77 2.64 5.33 -24.13
N ILE A 78 2.68 5.90 -22.93
CA ILE A 78 3.79 6.71 -22.43
C ILE A 78 4.32 6.02 -21.18
N SER A 79 5.64 6.04 -20.99
CA SER A 79 6.20 5.52 -19.74
C SER A 79 5.77 6.40 -18.56
N LEU A 80 5.66 5.80 -17.38
CA LEU A 80 5.36 6.54 -16.15
C LEU A 80 6.38 7.66 -15.88
N GLU A 81 7.64 7.38 -16.16
CA GLU A 81 8.75 8.34 -16.02
C GLU A 81 8.49 9.55 -16.90
N ARG A 82 8.15 9.31 -18.17
CA ARG A 82 7.86 10.38 -19.12
C ARG A 82 6.61 11.17 -18.74
N LYS A 83 5.56 10.49 -18.27
CA LYS A 83 4.34 11.15 -17.75
C LYS A 83 4.68 12.08 -16.58
N ASN A 84 5.51 11.63 -15.63
CA ASN A 84 5.96 12.44 -14.52
C ASN A 84 6.81 13.64 -14.96
N GLU A 85 7.75 13.47 -15.90
CA GLU A 85 8.55 14.58 -16.43
C GLU A 85 7.69 15.71 -17.00
N VAL A 86 6.66 15.35 -17.78
CA VAL A 86 5.74 16.32 -18.39
C VAL A 86 4.87 16.97 -17.32
N VAL A 87 4.39 16.22 -16.34
CA VAL A 87 3.62 16.77 -15.20
C VAL A 87 4.48 17.71 -14.36
N ASP A 88 5.73 17.38 -14.10
CA ASP A 88 6.66 18.24 -13.37
C ASP A 88 6.93 19.56 -14.13
N ALA A 89 6.98 19.52 -15.46
CA ALA A 89 7.03 20.71 -16.29
C ALA A 89 5.73 21.53 -16.21
N CYS A 90 4.57 20.88 -16.15
CA CYS A 90 3.27 21.55 -15.95
C CYS A 90 3.20 22.21 -14.57
N ILE A 91 3.72 21.57 -13.52
CA ILE A 91 3.80 22.13 -12.17
C ILE A 91 4.64 23.41 -12.18
N ARG A 92 5.84 23.36 -12.77
CA ARG A 92 6.72 24.54 -12.91
C ARG A 92 6.12 25.64 -13.80
N GLY A 93 5.26 25.28 -14.74
CA GLY A 93 4.56 26.20 -15.64
C GLY A 93 3.20 26.69 -15.13
N LEU A 94 2.76 26.25 -13.95
CA LEU A 94 1.42 26.53 -13.40
C LEU A 94 0.25 26.08 -14.33
N VAL A 95 0.45 24.99 -15.07
CA VAL A 95 -0.48 24.47 -16.08
C VAL A 95 -1.30 23.31 -15.53
N LYS A 96 -2.62 23.43 -15.34
CA LYS A 96 -3.43 22.33 -14.82
C LYS A 96 -3.32 21.06 -15.67
N VAL A 97 -3.31 19.89 -15.06
CA VAL A 97 -3.28 18.61 -15.79
C VAL A 97 -4.58 17.84 -15.60
N ARG A 98 -5.18 17.45 -16.73
CA ARG A 98 -6.29 16.50 -16.78
C ARG A 98 -5.97 15.32 -17.70
N THR A 99 -6.77 14.27 -17.60
CA THR A 99 -6.63 13.05 -18.38
C THR A 99 -7.97 12.64 -18.97
N VAL A 100 -7.91 12.13 -20.20
CA VAL A 100 -9.03 11.53 -20.91
C VAL A 100 -9.06 10.03 -20.55
N PRO A 101 -10.22 9.46 -20.17
CA PRO A 101 -10.30 8.05 -19.85
C PRO A 101 -10.08 7.18 -21.09
N PRO A 102 -9.64 5.92 -20.92
CA PRO A 102 -9.61 4.92 -21.99
C PRO A 102 -10.96 4.80 -22.69
N VAL A 103 -10.93 4.48 -23.99
CA VAL A 103 -12.14 4.45 -24.87
C VAL A 103 -13.20 3.48 -24.33
N GLU A 104 -12.80 2.40 -23.67
CA GLU A 104 -13.68 1.39 -23.08
C GLU A 104 -14.53 1.95 -21.93
N LYS A 105 -14.10 3.07 -21.32
CA LYS A 105 -14.82 3.75 -20.23
C LYS A 105 -15.73 4.86 -20.74
N TRP A 106 -15.82 5.08 -22.05
CA TRP A 106 -16.62 6.15 -22.62
C TRP A 106 -18.12 5.86 -22.54
N VAL A 107 -18.89 6.81 -22.00
CA VAL A 107 -20.34 6.67 -21.87
C VAL A 107 -20.97 6.60 -23.27
N LYS A 108 -21.68 5.50 -23.57
CA LYS A 108 -22.27 5.23 -24.89
C LYS A 108 -21.27 5.25 -26.06
N GLY A 109 -19.97 5.03 -25.78
CA GLY A 109 -18.92 5.06 -26.79
C GLY A 109 -18.49 6.47 -27.22
N GLU A 110 -18.92 7.51 -26.52
CA GLU A 110 -18.59 8.90 -26.83
C GLU A 110 -17.86 9.59 -25.66
N LEU A 111 -16.87 10.42 -26.00
CA LEU A 111 -16.19 11.28 -25.04
C LEU A 111 -16.99 12.56 -24.82
N SER A 112 -17.18 12.93 -23.55
CA SER A 112 -17.80 14.19 -23.15
C SER A 112 -16.88 14.93 -22.18
N LEU A 113 -17.00 16.25 -22.07
CA LEU A 113 -16.20 17.07 -21.14
C LEU A 113 -16.19 16.56 -19.70
N ASN A 114 -17.33 16.11 -19.18
CA ASN A 114 -17.46 15.63 -17.79
C ASN A 114 -16.67 14.33 -17.54
N GLN A 115 -16.23 13.65 -18.60
CA GLN A 115 -15.40 12.45 -18.51
C GLN A 115 -13.90 12.81 -18.45
N ILE A 116 -13.51 14.04 -18.81
CA ILE A 116 -12.14 14.54 -18.69
C ILE A 116 -11.91 14.95 -17.23
N LYS A 117 -11.03 14.22 -16.54
CA LYS A 117 -10.84 14.34 -15.08
C LYS A 117 -9.46 14.84 -14.73
N GLU A 118 -9.32 15.46 -13.57
CA GLU A 118 -8.01 15.75 -12.99
C GLU A 118 -7.24 14.46 -12.78
N ILE A 119 -5.92 14.54 -12.98
CA ILE A 119 -5.04 13.42 -12.71
C ILE A 119 -5.00 13.16 -11.20
N ASN A 120 -5.07 11.90 -10.79
CA ASN A 120 -4.96 11.55 -9.38
C ASN A 120 -3.49 11.25 -9.02
N ILE A 121 -3.18 11.23 -7.72
CA ILE A 121 -1.80 11.02 -7.27
C ILE A 121 -1.34 9.57 -7.54
N GLU A 122 -2.26 8.61 -7.49
CA GLU A 122 -2.00 7.19 -7.74
C GLU A 122 -1.48 6.94 -9.17
N GLU A 123 -2.00 7.66 -10.17
CA GLU A 123 -1.55 7.65 -11.57
C GLU A 123 -0.13 8.19 -11.72
N LEU A 124 0.24 9.23 -10.96
CA LEU A 124 1.59 9.79 -10.97
C LEU A 124 2.60 8.88 -10.28
N LEU A 125 2.15 8.06 -9.33
CA LEU A 125 2.96 7.03 -8.70
C LEU A 125 3.06 5.76 -9.55
N GLY A 126 2.35 5.69 -10.69
CA GLY A 126 2.34 4.54 -11.60
C GLY A 126 1.62 3.33 -11.05
N ARG A 127 0.70 3.57 -10.13
CA ARG A 127 -0.02 2.56 -9.39
C ARG A 127 -1.49 2.70 -9.72
N GLU A 128 -1.84 2.52 -10.99
CA GLU A 128 -3.25 2.31 -11.35
C GLU A 128 -3.73 0.96 -10.82
N PRO A 129 -4.99 0.84 -10.38
CA PRO A 129 -5.55 -0.45 -9.96
C PRO A 129 -5.56 -1.42 -11.14
N ILE A 130 -4.60 -2.33 -11.19
CA ILE A 130 -4.61 -3.43 -12.16
C ILE A 130 -5.68 -4.42 -11.70
N LYS A 131 -6.65 -4.72 -12.58
CA LYS A 131 -7.55 -5.87 -12.38
C LYS A 131 -6.87 -7.11 -12.93
N ILE A 132 -6.00 -7.73 -12.13
CA ILE A 132 -5.48 -9.06 -12.47
C ILE A 132 -6.55 -10.06 -12.03
N SER A 133 -7.27 -10.67 -12.98
CA SER A 133 -8.10 -11.84 -12.67
C SER A 133 -7.18 -13.04 -12.46
N ASN A 134 -6.82 -13.34 -11.21
CA ASN A 134 -6.02 -14.52 -10.91
C ASN A 134 -6.93 -15.74 -10.75
N ARG A 135 -7.18 -16.45 -11.87
CA ARG A 135 -8.01 -17.67 -11.89
C ARG A 135 -7.52 -18.75 -10.94
N VAL A 136 -6.21 -18.79 -10.65
CA VAL A 136 -5.62 -19.77 -9.73
C VAL A 136 -6.05 -19.46 -8.30
N THR A 137 -5.94 -18.20 -7.88
CA THR A 137 -6.42 -17.73 -6.58
C THR A 137 -7.93 -17.90 -6.42
N GLU A 138 -8.71 -17.59 -7.47
CA GLU A 138 -10.15 -17.83 -7.45
C GLU A 138 -10.46 -19.32 -7.26
N SER A 139 -9.74 -20.20 -7.93
CA SER A 139 -9.92 -21.65 -7.77
C SER A 139 -9.49 -22.14 -6.39
N ASP A 140 -8.43 -21.57 -5.82
CA ASP A 140 -7.94 -21.97 -4.49
C ASP A 140 -8.94 -21.57 -3.39
N LEU A 141 -9.55 -20.39 -3.46
CA LEU A 141 -10.46 -19.93 -2.40
C LEU A 141 -11.91 -20.43 -2.56
N ARG A 142 -12.29 -20.89 -3.75
CA ARG A 142 -13.67 -21.30 -4.05
C ARG A 142 -14.17 -22.38 -3.10
N GLY A 143 -15.35 -22.16 -2.53
CA GLY A 143 -15.98 -23.10 -1.60
C GLY A 143 -15.28 -23.28 -0.25
N LYS A 144 -14.12 -22.65 -0.01
CA LYS A 144 -13.43 -22.70 1.29
C LYS A 144 -14.07 -21.76 2.31
N LYS A 145 -13.80 -22.00 3.59
CA LYS A 145 -14.11 -21.06 4.67
C LYS A 145 -12.88 -20.20 4.94
N VAL A 146 -13.01 -18.88 4.77
CA VAL A 146 -11.87 -17.96 4.87
C VAL A 146 -12.06 -17.06 6.09
N MET A 147 -11.10 -17.03 7.00
CA MET A 147 -11.06 -16.07 8.10
C MET A 147 -10.16 -14.90 7.74
N ILE A 148 -10.61 -13.68 8.02
CA ILE A 148 -9.81 -12.45 7.88
C ILE A 148 -9.82 -11.74 9.23
N THR A 149 -8.64 -11.61 9.83
CA THR A 149 -8.47 -10.81 11.06
C THR A 149 -7.93 -9.43 10.70
N GLY A 150 -8.32 -8.40 11.47
CA GLY A 150 -8.07 -7.01 11.07
C GLY A 150 -9.00 -6.57 9.95
N ALA A 151 -10.20 -7.16 9.89
CA ALA A 151 -11.17 -6.99 8.81
C ALA A 151 -11.64 -5.55 8.62
N ALA A 152 -11.57 -4.70 9.65
CA ALA A 152 -11.91 -3.29 9.57
C ALA A 152 -10.72 -2.41 9.13
N GLY A 153 -9.51 -2.98 9.08
CA GLY A 153 -8.31 -2.30 8.60
C GLY A 153 -8.29 -2.11 7.08
N SER A 154 -7.42 -1.23 6.59
CA SER A 154 -7.30 -0.96 5.13
C SER A 154 -6.95 -2.20 4.31
N ILE A 155 -6.07 -3.08 4.83
CA ILE A 155 -5.71 -4.33 4.15
C ILE A 155 -6.81 -5.39 4.34
N GLY A 156 -7.30 -5.60 5.56
CA GLY A 156 -8.32 -6.62 5.81
C GLY A 156 -9.64 -6.37 5.07
N SER A 157 -10.08 -5.11 5.00
CA SER A 157 -11.29 -4.74 4.27
C SER A 157 -11.15 -4.90 2.75
N GLU A 158 -9.98 -4.63 2.17
CA GLU A 158 -9.73 -4.91 0.75
C GLU A 158 -9.53 -6.41 0.47
N LEU A 159 -8.88 -7.17 1.36
CA LEU A 159 -8.83 -8.62 1.28
C LEU A 159 -10.25 -9.20 1.27
N PHE A 160 -11.15 -8.70 2.12
CA PHE A 160 -12.56 -9.09 2.10
C PHE A 160 -13.20 -8.86 0.73
N ARG A 161 -13.06 -7.65 0.16
CA ARG A 161 -13.62 -7.33 -1.17
C ARG A 161 -13.12 -8.27 -2.25
N GLN A 162 -11.84 -8.64 -2.23
CA GLN A 162 -11.25 -9.52 -3.23
C GLN A 162 -11.59 -10.99 -3.01
N VAL A 163 -11.63 -11.45 -1.76
CA VAL A 163 -12.01 -12.82 -1.39
C VAL A 163 -13.46 -13.12 -1.79
N VAL A 164 -14.37 -12.15 -1.68
CA VAL A 164 -15.77 -12.29 -2.15
C VAL A 164 -15.83 -12.72 -3.61
N LEU A 165 -14.97 -12.18 -4.48
CA LEU A 165 -14.96 -12.48 -5.91
C LEU A 165 -14.63 -13.95 -6.20
N ALA A 166 -13.87 -14.60 -5.32
CA ALA A 166 -13.49 -16.00 -5.46
C ALA A 166 -14.61 -17.00 -5.09
N LYS A 167 -15.74 -16.51 -4.57
CA LYS A 167 -16.92 -17.31 -4.16
C LYS A 167 -16.56 -18.40 -3.12
N PRO A 168 -16.01 -18.03 -1.95
CA PRO A 168 -15.87 -18.94 -0.81
C PRO A 168 -17.24 -19.39 -0.30
N SER A 169 -17.29 -20.44 0.52
CA SER A 169 -18.54 -20.88 1.16
C SER A 169 -18.91 -20.00 2.35
N ALA A 170 -17.90 -19.51 3.09
CA ALA A 170 -18.06 -18.56 4.18
C ALA A 170 -16.85 -17.64 4.34
N ILE A 171 -17.09 -16.43 4.84
CA ILE A 171 -16.07 -15.47 5.24
C ILE A 171 -16.31 -15.07 6.70
N ILE A 172 -15.31 -15.28 7.54
CA ILE A 172 -15.31 -14.95 8.97
C ILE A 172 -14.46 -13.70 9.15
N LEU A 173 -15.09 -12.57 9.47
CA LEU A 173 -14.45 -11.27 9.62
C LEU A 173 -14.31 -10.95 11.10
N VAL A 174 -13.07 -10.74 11.55
CA VAL A 174 -12.73 -10.48 12.95
C VAL A 174 -11.99 -9.16 13.07
N ASP A 175 -12.50 -8.26 13.91
CA ASP A 175 -11.82 -7.02 14.26
C ASP A 175 -12.28 -6.53 15.64
N GLN A 176 -11.48 -5.72 16.31
CA GLN A 176 -11.84 -5.09 17.59
C GLN A 176 -12.44 -3.69 17.41
N ALA A 177 -12.25 -3.05 16.25
CA ALA A 177 -12.72 -1.71 15.97
C ALA A 177 -14.20 -1.72 15.55
N GLU A 178 -15.10 -1.59 16.51
CA GLU A 178 -16.56 -1.64 16.32
C GLU A 178 -17.04 -0.78 15.14
N SER A 179 -16.81 0.55 15.19
CA SER A 179 -17.33 1.46 14.17
C SER A 179 -16.78 1.15 12.78
N ALA A 180 -15.49 0.86 12.68
CA ALA A 180 -14.87 0.55 11.39
C ALA A 180 -15.37 -0.79 10.84
N LEU A 181 -15.58 -1.79 11.70
CA LEU A 181 -16.14 -3.09 11.29
C LEU A 181 -17.59 -2.94 10.80
N TYR A 182 -18.39 -2.12 11.47
CA TYR A 182 -19.75 -1.79 11.04
C TYR A 182 -19.78 -1.12 9.67
N GLU A 183 -18.82 -0.23 9.35
CA GLU A 183 -18.74 0.38 8.01
C GLU A 183 -18.49 -0.67 6.92
N VAL A 184 -17.60 -1.64 7.17
CA VAL A 184 -17.34 -2.75 6.24
C VAL A 184 -18.57 -3.67 6.13
N GLU A 185 -19.26 -3.94 7.24
CA GLU A 185 -20.52 -4.69 7.24
C GLU A 185 -21.59 -3.99 6.40
N ARG A 186 -21.78 -2.68 6.60
CA ARG A 186 -22.76 -1.89 5.85
C ARG A 186 -22.45 -1.91 4.36
N GLU A 187 -21.19 -1.78 4.00
CA GLU A 187 -20.74 -1.86 2.61
C GLU A 187 -21.07 -3.21 1.97
N SER A 188 -20.86 -4.31 2.70
CA SER A 188 -21.13 -5.66 2.19
C SER A 188 -22.58 -5.86 1.72
N ARG A 189 -23.53 -5.12 2.28
CA ARG A 189 -24.96 -5.19 1.90
C ARG A 189 -25.24 -4.65 0.50
N ALA A 190 -24.35 -3.82 -0.04
CA ALA A 190 -24.43 -3.31 -1.40
C ALA A 190 -23.67 -4.19 -2.41
N MET A 191 -23.00 -5.25 -1.95
CA MET A 191 -22.21 -6.16 -2.78
C MET A 191 -23.02 -7.41 -3.14
N ASP A 192 -22.76 -7.99 -4.32
CA ASP A 192 -23.26 -9.32 -4.67
C ASP A 192 -22.39 -10.40 -4.02
N VAL A 193 -22.74 -10.79 -2.79
CA VAL A 193 -21.98 -11.75 -1.99
C VAL A 193 -22.71 -13.09 -1.92
N SER A 194 -22.14 -14.12 -2.54
CA SER A 194 -22.69 -15.48 -2.47
C SER A 194 -22.28 -16.25 -1.21
N ALA A 195 -21.23 -15.81 -0.51
CA ALA A 195 -20.69 -16.46 0.68
C ALA A 195 -21.50 -16.10 1.93
N ARG A 196 -21.54 -17.01 2.93
CA ARG A 196 -22.06 -16.66 4.26
C ARG A 196 -21.06 -15.75 4.97
N LEU A 197 -21.52 -14.61 5.48
CA LEU A 197 -20.68 -13.65 6.20
C LEU A 197 -20.92 -13.77 7.71
N TYR A 198 -19.83 -13.85 8.48
CA TYR A 198 -19.87 -13.83 9.94
C TYR A 198 -19.00 -12.69 10.45
N TRP A 199 -19.56 -11.82 11.28
CA TRP A 199 -18.90 -10.63 11.81
C TRP A 199 -18.66 -10.80 13.30
N TYR A 200 -17.40 -10.70 13.72
CA TYR A 200 -17.01 -10.84 15.12
C TYR A 200 -16.26 -9.60 15.58
N LEU A 201 -16.87 -8.87 16.51
CA LEU A 201 -16.16 -7.92 17.36
C LEU A 201 -15.32 -8.71 18.36
N ALA A 202 -14.02 -8.81 18.14
CA ALA A 202 -13.09 -9.55 18.99
C ALA A 202 -11.64 -9.05 18.84
N ASP A 203 -10.92 -9.08 19.96
CA ASP A 203 -9.46 -8.93 19.99
C ASP A 203 -8.80 -10.29 19.75
N VAL A 204 -7.81 -10.32 18.85
CA VAL A 204 -7.01 -11.51 18.53
C VAL A 204 -6.19 -12.04 19.72
N ASN A 205 -5.97 -11.21 20.74
CA ASN A 205 -5.31 -11.61 21.99
C ASN A 205 -6.24 -12.35 22.95
N ASN A 206 -7.56 -12.25 22.77
CA ASN A 206 -8.50 -12.96 23.60
C ASN A 206 -8.58 -14.43 23.14
N LYS A 207 -7.71 -15.26 23.74
CA LYS A 207 -7.54 -16.69 23.39
C LYS A 207 -8.86 -17.45 23.42
N ASP A 208 -9.67 -17.30 24.46
CA ASP A 208 -10.94 -18.02 24.59
C ASP A 208 -11.95 -17.59 23.53
N ARG A 209 -12.04 -16.28 23.26
CA ARG A 209 -12.93 -15.76 22.21
C ARG A 209 -12.50 -16.22 20.83
N MET A 210 -11.20 -16.18 20.53
CA MET A 210 -10.68 -16.65 19.25
C MET A 210 -10.86 -18.15 19.09
N ARG A 211 -10.56 -18.93 20.14
CA ARG A 211 -10.79 -20.38 20.15
C ARG A 211 -12.25 -20.72 19.86
N PHE A 212 -13.21 -20.04 20.48
CA PHE A 212 -14.63 -20.21 20.19
C PHE A 212 -14.95 -19.96 18.70
N ILE A 213 -14.41 -18.89 18.10
CA ILE A 213 -14.66 -18.56 16.70
C ILE A 213 -14.05 -19.64 15.77
N PHE A 214 -12.84 -20.11 16.06
CA PHE A 214 -12.23 -21.22 15.33
C PHE A 214 -13.03 -22.51 15.48
N ASP A 215 -13.55 -22.77 16.68
CA ASP A 215 -14.32 -23.97 16.97
C ASP A 215 -15.64 -24.04 16.20
N GLU A 216 -16.37 -22.93 16.23
CA GLU A 216 -17.65 -22.76 15.53
C GLU A 216 -17.48 -22.85 14.00
N HIS A 217 -16.47 -22.19 13.44
CA HIS A 217 -16.38 -22.02 11.99
C HIS A 217 -15.47 -23.00 11.29
N ARG A 218 -14.44 -23.51 11.94
CA ARG A 218 -13.38 -24.36 11.34
C ARG A 218 -12.84 -23.73 10.04
N PRO A 219 -12.18 -22.55 10.10
CA PRO A 219 -11.66 -21.90 8.90
C PRO A 219 -10.67 -22.80 8.18
N THR A 220 -10.69 -22.80 6.85
CA THR A 220 -9.72 -23.53 6.03
C THR A 220 -8.46 -22.69 5.77
N ILE A 221 -8.64 -21.38 5.64
CA ILE A 221 -7.57 -20.42 5.40
C ILE A 221 -7.76 -19.23 6.34
N VAL A 222 -6.67 -18.75 6.93
CA VAL A 222 -6.64 -17.55 7.76
C VAL A 222 -5.74 -16.51 7.08
N TYR A 223 -6.30 -15.34 6.77
CA TYR A 223 -5.53 -14.15 6.42
C TYR A 223 -5.43 -13.26 7.65
N HIS A 224 -4.21 -13.08 8.16
CA HIS A 224 -3.94 -12.29 9.34
C HIS A 224 -3.42 -10.90 8.99
N ALA A 225 -4.32 -9.90 9.10
CA ALA A 225 -4.02 -8.49 8.87
C ALA A 225 -4.26 -7.61 10.12
N ALA A 226 -4.60 -8.20 11.27
CA ALA A 226 -4.69 -7.49 12.54
C ALA A 226 -3.29 -7.15 13.06
N ALA A 227 -2.99 -5.86 13.21
CA ALA A 227 -1.75 -5.37 13.82
C ALA A 227 -1.88 -3.87 14.13
N TYR A 228 -1.13 -3.41 15.11
CA TYR A 228 -0.82 -1.99 15.24
C TYR A 228 0.40 -1.62 14.40
N LYS A 229 0.25 -0.57 13.57
CA LYS A 229 1.24 -0.19 12.55
C LYS A 229 1.88 1.19 12.73
N HIS A 230 1.37 2.03 13.62
CA HIS A 230 1.82 3.41 13.76
C HIS A 230 3.10 3.49 14.58
N VAL A 231 4.25 3.71 13.93
CA VAL A 231 5.57 3.74 14.57
C VAL A 231 5.60 4.63 15.83
N PRO A 232 5.21 5.92 15.79
CA PRO A 232 5.28 6.76 17.00
C PRO A 232 4.34 6.30 18.12
N MET A 233 3.20 5.69 17.77
CA MET A 233 2.28 5.16 18.78
C MET A 233 2.88 3.94 19.47
N MET A 234 3.58 3.08 18.73
CA MET A 234 4.16 1.85 19.26
C MET A 234 5.49 2.07 19.98
N GLU A 235 6.27 3.09 19.60
CA GLU A 235 7.40 3.57 20.43
C GLU A 235 6.91 4.03 21.80
N ASN A 236 5.74 4.68 21.87
CA ASN A 236 5.15 5.15 23.13
C ASN A 236 4.34 4.09 23.87
N ASN A 237 3.98 2.98 23.22
CA ASN A 237 3.19 1.91 23.81
C ASN A 237 3.74 0.53 23.38
N PRO A 238 4.95 0.14 23.82
CA PRO A 238 5.54 -1.13 23.39
C PRO A 238 4.72 -2.36 23.82
N SER A 239 4.08 -2.28 24.99
CA SER A 239 3.19 -3.34 25.49
C SER A 239 2.05 -3.65 24.51
N GLU A 240 1.49 -2.63 23.86
CA GLU A 240 0.42 -2.80 22.85
C GLU A 240 0.96 -3.44 21.57
N ALA A 241 2.16 -3.05 21.13
CA ALA A 241 2.83 -3.69 19.99
C ALA A 241 3.11 -5.17 20.26
N ILE A 242 3.61 -5.50 21.46
CA ILE A 242 3.89 -6.87 21.87
C ILE A 242 2.58 -7.68 21.94
N THR A 243 1.57 -7.13 22.61
CA THR A 243 0.27 -7.80 22.78
C THR A 243 -0.35 -8.07 21.42
N CYS A 244 -0.69 -7.05 20.64
CA CYS A 244 -1.36 -7.23 19.36
C CYS A 244 -0.50 -7.96 18.31
N ASN A 245 0.74 -7.50 18.08
CA ASN A 245 1.51 -7.99 16.94
C ASN A 245 2.21 -9.32 17.22
N ILE A 246 2.67 -9.58 18.45
CA ILE A 246 3.38 -10.82 18.80
C ILE A 246 2.40 -11.84 19.39
N LEU A 247 1.78 -11.53 20.53
CA LEU A 247 0.93 -12.49 21.25
C LEU A 247 -0.36 -12.80 20.50
N GLY A 248 -0.91 -11.81 19.78
CA GLY A 248 -2.05 -12.00 18.89
C GLY A 248 -1.72 -12.92 17.72
N THR A 249 -0.57 -12.72 17.07
CA THR A 249 -0.08 -13.62 16.02
C THR A 249 0.11 -15.03 16.56
N LYS A 250 0.77 -15.18 17.73
CA LYS A 250 0.96 -16.48 18.39
C LYS A 250 -0.37 -17.18 18.62
N THR A 251 -1.36 -16.48 19.18
CA THR A 251 -2.69 -17.03 19.45
C THR A 251 -3.34 -17.58 18.18
N LEU A 252 -3.32 -16.80 17.09
CA LEU A 252 -3.91 -17.24 15.83
C LEU A 252 -3.13 -18.38 15.17
N ALA A 253 -1.80 -18.37 15.26
CA ALA A 253 -0.94 -19.42 14.72
C ALA A 253 -1.16 -20.75 15.44
N ASP A 254 -1.20 -20.72 16.78
CA ASP A 254 -1.42 -21.90 17.63
C ASP A 254 -2.81 -22.50 17.36
N LEU A 255 -3.85 -21.65 17.31
CA LEU A 255 -5.21 -22.09 16.97
C LEU A 255 -5.31 -22.61 15.53
N SER A 256 -4.54 -22.07 14.60
CA SER A 256 -4.54 -22.54 13.21
C SER A 256 -4.03 -23.97 13.12
N VAL A 257 -2.97 -24.31 13.85
CA VAL A 257 -2.46 -25.68 13.92
C VAL A 257 -3.42 -26.59 14.67
N GLU A 258 -3.95 -26.12 15.79
CA GLU A 258 -4.88 -26.91 16.60
C GLU A 258 -6.15 -27.33 15.85
N PHE A 259 -6.66 -26.45 14.97
CA PHE A 259 -7.87 -26.68 14.20
C PHE A 259 -7.63 -27.07 12.75
N ASP A 260 -6.43 -27.58 12.43
CA ASP A 260 -6.05 -28.10 11.12
C ASP A 260 -6.32 -27.11 9.97
N VAL A 261 -6.10 -25.81 10.21
CA VAL A 261 -6.15 -24.79 9.16
C VAL A 261 -5.11 -25.16 8.10
N LEU A 262 -5.52 -25.20 6.83
CA LEU A 262 -4.61 -25.58 5.75
C LEU A 262 -3.52 -24.53 5.55
N LYS A 263 -3.88 -23.25 5.65
CA LYS A 263 -2.95 -22.15 5.38
C LYS A 263 -3.21 -20.93 6.25
N PHE A 264 -2.13 -20.41 6.84
CA PHE A 264 -2.10 -19.17 7.59
C PHE A 264 -1.23 -18.15 6.85
N VAL A 265 -1.83 -17.06 6.37
CA VAL A 265 -1.15 -16.01 5.61
C VAL A 265 -1.02 -14.76 6.48
N MET A 266 0.19 -14.43 6.91
CA MET A 266 0.48 -13.26 7.71
C MET A 266 0.89 -12.06 6.85
N VAL A 267 0.19 -10.94 7.04
CA VAL A 267 0.61 -9.64 6.51
C VAL A 267 1.69 -9.03 7.40
N SER A 268 2.85 -8.76 6.82
CA SER A 268 4.00 -8.09 7.43
C SER A 268 4.36 -6.82 6.65
N THR A 269 5.52 -6.22 6.94
CA THR A 269 5.93 -4.91 6.43
C THR A 269 7.43 -4.87 6.17
N ASP A 270 7.85 -4.01 5.25
CA ASP A 270 9.26 -3.61 5.07
C ASP A 270 9.98 -3.21 6.37
N LYS A 271 9.26 -2.59 7.32
CA LYS A 271 9.80 -2.17 8.63
C LYS A 271 10.24 -3.33 9.53
N ALA A 272 9.89 -4.57 9.20
CA ALA A 272 10.41 -5.75 9.88
C ALA A 272 11.86 -6.08 9.46
N VAL A 273 12.34 -5.50 8.36
CA VAL A 273 13.71 -5.66 7.86
C VAL A 273 14.63 -4.68 8.57
N ASN A 274 15.66 -5.19 9.26
CA ASN A 274 16.59 -4.39 10.07
C ASN A 274 15.83 -3.34 10.90
N PRO A 275 14.90 -3.77 11.77
CA PRO A 275 13.94 -2.86 12.37
C PRO A 275 14.66 -1.77 13.15
N THR A 276 14.15 -0.55 13.10
CA THR A 276 14.66 0.59 13.88
C THR A 276 13.68 1.11 14.92
N ASN A 277 12.55 0.42 15.06
CA ASN A 277 11.46 0.77 15.93
C ASN A 277 10.76 -0.48 16.48
N VAL A 278 10.05 -0.30 17.59
CA VAL A 278 9.28 -1.31 18.31
C VAL A 278 8.22 -1.93 17.40
N MET A 279 7.55 -1.14 16.56
CA MET A 279 6.52 -1.64 15.64
C MET A 279 7.11 -2.65 14.64
N GLY A 280 8.16 -2.26 13.93
CA GLY A 280 8.87 -3.12 12.98
C GLY A 280 9.44 -4.37 13.66
N CYS A 281 10.06 -4.20 14.82
CA CYS A 281 10.62 -5.32 15.58
C CYS A 281 9.54 -6.30 16.06
N SER A 282 8.38 -5.81 16.52
CA SER A 282 7.26 -6.68 16.92
C SER A 282 6.75 -7.53 15.75
N LYS A 283 6.69 -6.96 14.53
CA LYS A 283 6.35 -7.72 13.32
C LYS A 283 7.44 -8.71 12.94
N ARG A 284 8.73 -8.35 13.10
CA ARG A 284 9.85 -9.27 12.89
C ARG A 284 9.81 -10.47 13.83
N ILE A 285 9.49 -10.26 15.11
CA ILE A 285 9.31 -11.35 16.08
C ILE A 285 8.14 -12.26 15.67
N ALA A 286 7.02 -11.66 15.23
CA ALA A 286 5.88 -12.42 14.74
C ALA A 286 6.24 -13.30 13.52
N GLU A 287 7.07 -12.80 12.60
CA GLU A 287 7.61 -13.60 11.49
C GLU A 287 8.45 -14.78 11.99
N ILE A 288 9.42 -14.50 12.88
CA ILE A 288 10.31 -15.53 13.44
C ILE A 288 9.49 -16.61 14.14
N TYR A 289 8.42 -16.23 14.86
CA TYR A 289 7.52 -17.18 15.50
C TYR A 289 6.85 -18.12 14.50
N VAL A 290 6.11 -17.59 13.51
CA VAL A 290 5.38 -18.44 12.55
C VAL A 290 6.32 -19.27 11.67
N GLN A 291 7.51 -18.74 11.36
CA GLN A 291 8.53 -19.46 10.60
C GLN A 291 9.13 -20.62 11.38
N SER A 292 9.60 -20.35 12.60
CA SER A 292 10.15 -21.41 13.45
C SER A 292 9.10 -22.48 13.74
N TYR A 293 7.83 -22.09 13.92
CA TYR A 293 6.75 -23.04 14.15
C TYR A 293 6.48 -23.92 12.93
N ASN A 294 6.45 -23.34 11.72
CA ASN A 294 6.37 -24.10 10.47
C ASN A 294 7.49 -25.13 10.35
N ASP A 295 8.74 -24.70 10.51
CA ASP A 295 9.92 -25.56 10.42
C ASP A 295 9.84 -26.71 11.43
N TYR A 296 9.43 -26.40 12.68
CA TYR A 296 9.22 -27.41 13.70
C TYR A 296 8.16 -28.44 13.31
N LEU A 297 7.00 -28.01 12.81
CA LEU A 297 5.91 -28.90 12.39
C LEU A 297 6.33 -29.79 11.21
N GLU A 298 7.13 -29.26 10.28
CA GLU A 298 7.68 -30.03 9.18
C GLU A 298 8.56 -31.19 9.67
N THR A 299 9.36 -30.99 10.73
CA THR A 299 10.17 -32.08 11.33
C THR A 299 9.34 -33.23 11.90
N LEU A 300 8.04 -33.01 12.19
CA LEU A 300 7.14 -34.04 12.70
C LEU A 300 6.62 -34.97 11.59
N GLY A 301 6.85 -34.65 10.31
CA GLY A 301 6.51 -35.48 9.16
C GLY A 301 5.01 -35.69 8.94
N LYS A 302 4.17 -34.80 9.48
CA LYS A 302 2.71 -34.85 9.34
C LYS A 302 2.20 -33.65 8.53
N PRO A 303 1.06 -33.77 7.84
CA PRO A 303 0.34 -32.61 7.33
C PRO A 303 0.12 -31.60 8.46
N HIS A 304 0.41 -30.34 8.18
CA HIS A 304 0.32 -29.25 9.15
C HIS A 304 -0.10 -27.96 8.44
N THR A 305 -0.44 -26.94 9.22
CA THR A 305 -0.74 -25.59 8.71
C THR A 305 0.47 -25.01 7.99
N ALA A 306 0.32 -24.67 6.70
CA ALA A 306 1.34 -23.95 5.97
C ALA A 306 1.34 -22.47 6.39
N PHE A 307 2.43 -22.01 6.99
CA PHE A 307 2.60 -20.59 7.34
C PHE A 307 3.26 -19.82 6.21
N VAL A 308 2.58 -18.79 5.72
CA VAL A 308 3.05 -17.93 4.65
C VAL A 308 3.12 -16.50 5.17
N THR A 309 4.23 -15.82 4.95
CA THR A 309 4.40 -14.41 5.32
C THR A 309 4.53 -13.56 4.07
N THR A 310 3.96 -12.35 4.06
CA THR A 310 4.13 -11.38 2.97
C THR A 310 4.68 -10.07 3.51
N ARG A 311 5.76 -9.53 2.92
CA ARG A 311 6.28 -8.18 3.21
C ARG A 311 6.10 -7.27 2.02
N PHE A 312 5.65 -6.05 2.31
CA PHE A 312 5.58 -4.96 1.36
C PHE A 312 5.66 -3.62 2.08
N GLY A 313 5.88 -2.56 1.30
CA GLY A 313 6.04 -1.20 1.82
C GLY A 313 4.71 -0.49 2.05
N ASN A 314 4.73 0.84 1.92
CA ASN A 314 3.56 1.64 2.20
C ASN A 314 2.45 1.40 1.16
N VAL A 315 1.22 1.47 1.65
CA VAL A 315 0.03 1.31 0.81
C VAL A 315 -0.72 2.63 0.73
N LEU A 316 -1.00 3.04 -0.51
CA LEU A 316 -1.63 4.32 -0.85
C LEU A 316 -3.01 4.45 -0.23
N GLY A 317 -3.29 5.62 0.35
CA GLY A 317 -4.59 5.93 0.95
C GLY A 317 -4.96 5.11 2.20
N SER A 318 -4.04 4.31 2.76
CA SER A 318 -4.33 3.54 3.96
C SER A 318 -4.58 4.44 5.18
N ASN A 319 -5.38 3.96 6.15
CA ASN A 319 -5.78 4.73 7.33
C ASN A 319 -4.55 5.27 8.08
N GLY A 320 -4.60 6.57 8.41
CA GLY A 320 -3.53 7.27 9.13
C GLY A 320 -2.21 7.42 8.35
N SER A 321 -2.20 7.22 7.02
CA SER A 321 -1.01 7.43 6.20
C SER A 321 -0.81 8.88 5.77
N VAL A 322 0.32 9.16 5.12
CA VAL A 322 0.75 10.51 4.73
C VAL A 322 -0.20 11.18 3.72
N ILE A 323 -0.79 10.44 2.79
CA ILE A 323 -1.68 11.00 1.76
C ILE A 323 -2.98 11.56 2.37
N PRO A 324 -3.73 10.81 3.20
CA PRO A 324 -4.87 11.38 3.93
C PRO A 324 -4.50 12.59 4.79
N LEU A 325 -3.33 12.57 5.44
CA LEU A 325 -2.84 13.71 6.23
C LEU A 325 -2.63 14.95 5.36
N PHE A 326 -1.93 14.81 4.22
CA PHE A 326 -1.71 15.91 3.29
C PHE A 326 -3.01 16.44 2.70
N LYS A 327 -3.95 15.56 2.32
CA LYS A 327 -5.29 15.99 1.86
C LYS A 327 -5.99 16.84 2.92
N LYS A 328 -5.95 16.41 4.19
CA LYS A 328 -6.53 17.16 5.30
C LYS A 328 -5.84 18.51 5.51
N GLN A 329 -4.51 18.52 5.58
CA GLN A 329 -3.72 19.75 5.75
C GLN A 329 -3.97 20.76 4.62
N ILE A 330 -4.08 20.28 3.37
CA ILE A 330 -4.42 21.13 2.22
C ILE A 330 -5.82 21.72 2.37
N GLN A 331 -6.81 20.90 2.73
CA GLN A 331 -8.19 21.37 2.96
C GLN A 331 -8.29 22.39 4.10
N GLU A 332 -7.42 22.29 5.10
CA GLU A 332 -7.34 23.22 6.25
C GLU A 332 -6.52 24.49 5.93
N GLY A 333 -5.92 24.61 4.73
CA GLY A 333 -5.14 25.78 4.30
C GLY A 333 -3.64 25.71 4.60
N GLY A 334 -3.14 24.55 5.05
CA GLY A 334 -1.73 24.31 5.34
C GLY A 334 -1.26 24.82 6.72
N PRO A 335 0.06 24.77 6.99
CA PRO A 335 1.11 24.20 6.13
C PRO A 335 1.03 22.66 6.06
N ILE A 336 1.62 22.09 5.01
CA ILE A 336 1.91 20.65 4.99
C ILE A 336 3.16 20.37 5.83
N THR A 337 3.13 19.29 6.61
CA THR A 337 4.27 18.85 7.42
C THR A 337 5.01 17.68 6.78
N VAL A 338 6.26 17.87 6.40
CA VAL A 338 7.16 16.81 5.92
C VAL A 338 8.23 16.55 6.98
N THR A 339 8.55 15.29 7.28
CA THR A 339 9.50 14.99 8.36
C THR A 339 10.93 15.38 7.98
N HIS A 340 11.38 15.03 6.78
CA HIS A 340 12.72 15.34 6.30
C HIS A 340 12.75 15.53 4.77
N PRO A 341 13.54 16.46 4.21
CA PRO A 341 13.57 16.73 2.76
C PRO A 341 13.94 15.50 1.92
N GLU A 342 14.87 14.68 2.42
CA GLU A 342 15.37 13.50 1.71
C GLU A 342 14.60 12.20 1.98
N ILE A 343 13.50 12.23 2.75
CA ILE A 343 12.78 11.00 3.11
C ILE A 343 12.07 10.41 1.89
N THR A 344 12.29 9.10 1.65
CA THR A 344 11.60 8.38 0.57
C THR A 344 10.81 7.19 1.10
N ARG A 345 9.74 6.82 0.40
CA ARG A 345 8.94 5.63 0.70
C ARG A 345 8.56 4.89 -0.57
N TYR A 346 8.43 3.59 -0.45
CA TYR A 346 7.88 2.71 -1.47
C TYR A 346 6.36 2.68 -1.38
N PHE A 347 5.68 2.70 -2.53
CA PHE A 347 4.22 2.73 -2.57
C PHE A 347 3.64 1.69 -3.53
N MET A 348 2.51 1.12 -3.12
CA MET A 348 1.63 0.31 -3.96
C MET A 348 0.17 0.63 -3.64
N THR A 349 -0.77 0.27 -4.53
CA THR A 349 -2.20 0.40 -4.20
C THR A 349 -2.65 -0.66 -3.20
N ILE A 350 -3.72 -0.40 -2.45
CA ILE A 350 -4.32 -1.41 -1.56
C ILE A 350 -4.79 -2.63 -2.36
N ALA A 351 -5.42 -2.39 -3.51
CA ALA A 351 -5.89 -3.44 -4.40
C ALA A 351 -4.75 -4.34 -4.88
N GLU A 352 -3.64 -3.75 -5.36
CA GLU A 352 -2.46 -4.49 -5.78
C GLU A 352 -1.84 -5.27 -4.62
N ALA A 353 -1.70 -4.65 -3.45
CA ALA A 353 -1.15 -5.31 -2.26
C ALA A 353 -1.94 -6.57 -1.92
N CYS A 354 -3.27 -6.45 -1.84
CA CYS A 354 -4.14 -7.56 -1.48
C CYS A 354 -4.15 -8.64 -2.56
N GLN A 355 -4.06 -8.29 -3.84
CA GLN A 355 -3.93 -9.28 -4.92
C GLN A 355 -2.65 -10.11 -4.75
N LEU A 356 -1.52 -9.44 -4.51
CA LEU A 356 -0.24 -10.13 -4.30
C LEU A 356 -0.26 -10.95 -2.99
N VAL A 357 -0.95 -10.50 -1.94
CA VAL A 357 -1.17 -11.29 -0.70
C VAL A 357 -1.97 -12.56 -0.99
N LEU A 358 -3.07 -12.46 -1.73
CA LEU A 358 -3.89 -13.62 -2.08
C LEU A 358 -3.13 -14.60 -2.98
N GLU A 359 -2.32 -14.10 -3.91
CA GLU A 359 -1.51 -14.90 -4.80
C GLU A 359 -0.34 -15.59 -4.08
N ALA A 360 0.37 -14.87 -3.21
CA ALA A 360 1.38 -15.43 -2.31
C ALA A 360 0.77 -16.51 -1.41
N GLY A 361 -0.41 -16.23 -0.84
CA GLY A 361 -1.22 -17.20 -0.12
C GLY A 361 -1.59 -18.40 -0.99
N THR A 362 -1.86 -18.23 -2.29
CA THR A 362 -2.18 -19.36 -3.17
C THR A 362 -0.95 -20.24 -3.42
N MET A 363 0.20 -19.64 -3.73
CA MET A 363 1.41 -20.36 -4.13
C MET A 363 2.26 -20.92 -2.97
N GLY A 364 2.18 -20.32 -1.79
CA GLY A 364 2.99 -20.71 -0.63
C GLY A 364 2.70 -22.13 -0.14
N ARG A 365 3.75 -22.83 0.29
CA ARG A 365 3.72 -24.22 0.77
C ARG A 365 4.04 -24.33 2.26
N GLY A 366 4.46 -23.24 2.89
CA GLY A 366 4.87 -23.18 4.30
C GLY A 366 6.33 -22.73 4.42
N GLY A 367 6.58 -21.82 5.36
CA GLY A 367 7.90 -21.30 5.71
C GLY A 367 8.37 -20.11 4.87
N GLU A 368 7.71 -19.82 3.74
CA GLU A 368 8.14 -18.74 2.85
C GLU A 368 7.80 -17.34 3.38
N ILE A 369 8.74 -16.40 3.22
CA ILE A 369 8.44 -14.96 3.19
C ILE A 369 8.42 -14.50 1.75
N PHE A 370 7.27 -14.05 1.30
CA PHE A 370 7.11 -13.39 0.01
C PHE A 370 7.38 -11.89 0.13
N LEU A 371 8.18 -11.36 -0.79
CA LEU A 371 8.50 -9.94 -0.92
C LEU A 371 7.87 -9.43 -2.21
N PHE A 372 7.20 -8.29 -2.13
CA PHE A 372 6.58 -7.69 -3.31
C PHE A 372 7.48 -6.65 -3.95
N ASP A 373 7.48 -6.62 -5.29
CA ASP A 373 8.14 -5.56 -6.04
C ASP A 373 7.37 -4.24 -5.90
N MET A 374 7.97 -3.34 -5.12
CA MET A 374 7.42 -2.02 -4.83
C MET A 374 7.82 -0.96 -5.86
N GLY A 375 8.56 -1.31 -6.91
CA GLY A 375 9.02 -0.35 -7.91
C GLY A 375 9.97 0.69 -7.32
N LYS A 376 9.92 1.92 -7.83
CA LYS A 376 10.81 3.01 -7.37
C LYS A 376 10.28 3.66 -6.09
N SER A 377 11.20 4.02 -5.19
CA SER A 377 10.87 4.84 -4.03
C SER A 377 10.57 6.28 -4.47
N VAL A 378 9.73 6.96 -3.68
CA VAL A 378 9.23 8.31 -3.96
C VAL A 378 9.59 9.23 -2.80
N LYS A 379 10.16 10.40 -3.12
CA LYS A 379 10.42 11.46 -2.13
C LYS A 379 9.10 12.02 -1.61
N ILE A 380 8.97 12.11 -0.29
CA ILE A 380 7.74 12.60 0.34
C ILE A 380 7.55 14.10 0.10
N LEU A 381 8.65 14.86 -0.06
CA LEU A 381 8.59 16.26 -0.47
C LEU A 381 7.94 16.42 -1.85
N ASP A 382 8.41 15.66 -2.85
CA ASP A 382 7.85 15.68 -4.20
C ASP A 382 6.37 15.28 -4.19
N LEU A 383 6.00 14.29 -3.37
CA LEU A 383 4.60 13.90 -3.16
C LEU A 383 3.77 15.06 -2.59
N ALA A 384 4.27 15.78 -1.59
CA ALA A 384 3.59 16.93 -0.99
C ALA A 384 3.36 18.04 -2.02
N GLU A 385 4.40 18.42 -2.76
CA GLU A 385 4.34 19.47 -3.79
C GLU A 385 3.34 19.10 -4.90
N LYS A 386 3.37 17.84 -5.36
CA LYS A 386 2.39 17.32 -6.34
C LYS A 386 0.96 17.38 -5.80
N MET A 387 0.74 17.01 -4.54
CA MET A 387 -0.61 17.02 -3.97
C MET A 387 -1.20 18.43 -3.77
N ILE A 388 -0.38 19.41 -3.35
CA ILE A 388 -0.80 20.82 -3.28
C ILE A 388 -1.24 21.28 -4.66
N TRP A 389 -0.41 21.00 -5.66
CA TRP A 389 -0.67 21.41 -7.03
C TRP A 389 -1.90 20.76 -7.66
N LEU A 390 -2.09 19.46 -7.45
CA LEU A 390 -3.29 18.74 -7.89
C LEU A 390 -4.57 19.25 -7.23
N SER A 391 -4.45 19.93 -6.08
CA SER A 391 -5.58 20.59 -5.41
C SER A 391 -5.88 21.99 -5.97
N GLY A 392 -5.19 22.40 -7.02
CA GLY A 392 -5.35 23.71 -7.68
C GLY A 392 -4.64 24.86 -6.97
N LEU A 393 -3.65 24.57 -6.11
CA LEU A 393 -2.92 25.52 -5.30
C LEU A 393 -1.42 25.50 -5.64
N GLU A 394 -0.72 26.61 -5.43
CA GLU A 394 0.72 26.72 -5.68
C GLU A 394 1.55 26.34 -4.44
N PRO A 395 2.45 25.33 -4.53
CA PRO A 395 3.37 25.00 -3.45
C PRO A 395 4.24 26.20 -3.05
N ARG A 396 4.42 26.42 -1.74
CA ARG A 396 5.22 27.51 -1.13
C ARG A 396 4.70 28.93 -1.37
N LYS A 397 3.58 29.09 -2.07
CA LYS A 397 2.89 30.37 -2.28
C LYS A 397 1.52 30.36 -1.63
N ASP A 398 0.69 29.39 -1.99
CA ASP A 398 -0.65 29.22 -1.41
C ASP A 398 -0.61 28.33 -0.18
N ILE A 399 0.24 27.28 -0.20
CA ILE A 399 0.46 26.37 0.93
C ILE A 399 1.95 26.20 1.18
N ASP A 400 2.39 26.52 2.39
CA ASP A 400 3.78 26.31 2.82
C ASP A 400 4.06 24.83 3.19
N ILE A 401 5.33 24.43 3.10
CA ILE A 401 5.82 23.10 3.49
C ILE A 401 6.85 23.26 4.60
N VAL A 402 6.51 22.75 5.79
CA VAL A 402 7.35 22.85 6.99
C VAL A 402 8.01 21.51 7.29
N PHE A 403 9.32 21.55 7.55
CA PHE A 403 10.07 20.38 7.98
C PHE A 403 9.99 20.19 9.49
N THR A 404 9.48 19.05 9.94
CA THR A 404 9.24 18.77 11.38
C THR A 404 10.33 17.95 12.05
N GLY A 405 11.32 17.47 11.28
CA GLY A 405 12.31 16.50 11.76
C GLY A 405 11.82 15.06 11.68
N LEU A 406 12.76 14.12 11.71
CA LEU A 406 12.47 12.69 11.81
C LEU A 406 11.90 12.37 13.20
N ARG A 407 10.93 11.44 13.22
CA ARG A 407 10.31 10.97 14.47
C ARG A 407 11.09 9.80 15.06
N GLU A 408 10.83 9.50 16.33
CA GLU A 408 11.43 8.35 17.00
C GLU A 408 11.18 7.06 16.22
N GLY A 409 12.25 6.31 15.99
CA GLY A 409 12.22 5.03 15.29
C GLY A 409 12.07 5.12 13.77
N GLU A 410 11.93 6.32 13.20
CA GLU A 410 11.67 6.52 11.77
C GLU A 410 12.96 6.39 10.92
N LYS A 411 12.89 5.64 9.83
CA LYS A 411 13.97 5.54 8.84
C LYS A 411 13.89 6.67 7.81
N LEU A 412 15.04 7.16 7.37
CA LEU A 412 15.11 8.06 6.21
C LEU A 412 14.78 7.30 4.91
N TYR A 413 15.29 6.08 4.79
CA TYR A 413 15.07 5.16 3.66
C TYR A 413 14.63 3.81 4.19
N GLU A 414 13.54 3.26 3.67
CA GLU A 414 13.11 1.90 4.00
C GLU A 414 13.89 0.89 3.15
N GLU A 415 14.10 -0.30 3.70
CA GLU A 415 14.76 -1.42 3.02
C GLU A 415 13.71 -2.50 2.73
N LEU A 416 13.76 -3.10 1.54
CA LEU A 416 12.91 -4.26 1.22
C LEU A 416 13.55 -5.60 1.62
N LEU A 417 14.87 -5.61 1.84
CA LEU A 417 15.68 -6.81 2.05
C LEU A 417 16.80 -6.54 3.05
N ASN A 418 17.09 -7.53 3.90
CA ASN A 418 18.30 -7.52 4.71
C ASN A 418 19.49 -8.02 3.86
N ASN A 419 20.71 -7.53 4.12
CA ASN A 419 21.95 -8.03 3.51
C ASN A 419 22.16 -9.55 3.68
N ARG A 420 21.52 -10.16 4.69
CA ARG A 420 21.55 -11.62 4.93
C ARG A 420 20.51 -12.41 4.11
N GLU A 421 19.51 -11.73 3.53
CA GLU A 421 18.42 -12.35 2.80
C GLU A 421 18.75 -12.46 1.30
N ASN A 422 18.80 -13.68 0.79
CA ASN A 422 18.88 -13.92 -0.65
C ASN A 422 17.47 -14.14 -1.23
N THR A 423 17.21 -13.69 -2.45
CA THR A 423 15.89 -13.87 -3.08
C THR A 423 15.85 -15.01 -4.09
N ILE A 424 14.68 -15.64 -4.19
CA ILE A 424 14.33 -16.60 -5.24
C ILE A 424 13.17 -16.02 -6.04
N GLN A 425 13.28 -16.01 -7.36
CA GLN A 425 12.20 -15.57 -8.25
C GLN A 425 11.04 -16.57 -8.23
N THR A 426 9.81 -16.06 -8.26
CA THR A 426 8.61 -16.88 -8.45
C THR A 426 8.15 -16.83 -9.92
N HIS A 427 7.04 -17.49 -10.23
CA HIS A 427 6.41 -17.38 -11.54
C HIS A 427 5.81 -15.99 -11.81
N ASN A 428 5.52 -15.23 -10.75
CA ASN A 428 5.09 -13.84 -10.84
C ASN A 428 6.28 -12.92 -10.58
N GLN A 429 6.63 -12.10 -11.56
CA GLN A 429 7.78 -11.19 -11.49
C GLN A 429 7.66 -10.15 -10.36
N LYS A 430 6.44 -9.89 -9.85
CA LYS A 430 6.21 -8.98 -8.72
C LYS A 430 6.34 -9.65 -7.36
N ILE A 431 6.61 -10.95 -7.30
CA ILE A 431 6.68 -11.72 -6.06
C ILE A 431 8.00 -12.50 -6.03
N MET A 432 8.79 -12.29 -4.99
CA MET A 432 10.03 -13.01 -4.72
C MET A 432 9.92 -13.74 -3.37
N ILE A 433 10.70 -14.79 -3.16
CA ILE A 433 10.80 -15.48 -1.87
C ILE A 433 12.12 -15.10 -1.20
N ALA A 434 12.08 -14.64 0.05
CA ALA A 434 13.27 -14.39 0.85
C ALA A 434 13.76 -15.68 1.51
N LYS A 435 15.07 -15.95 1.39
CA LYS A 435 15.77 -16.94 2.21
C LYS A 435 16.15 -16.29 3.53
N VAL A 436 15.52 -16.74 4.61
CA VAL A 436 15.77 -16.24 5.96
C VAL A 436 16.62 -17.19 6.78
N GLN A 437 17.14 -16.67 7.89
CA GLN A 437 17.74 -17.48 8.94
C GLN A 437 16.68 -18.37 9.60
N GLN A 438 17.06 -19.62 9.91
CA GLN A 438 16.22 -20.53 10.68
C GLN A 438 16.45 -20.34 12.18
N TYR A 439 15.37 -20.51 12.95
CA TYR A 439 15.36 -20.37 14.40
C TYR A 439 14.72 -21.60 15.05
N SER A 440 15.21 -21.98 16.23
CA SER A 440 14.61 -23.07 17.01
C SER A 440 13.26 -22.65 17.57
N TYR A 441 12.18 -23.34 17.19
CA TYR A 441 10.84 -23.06 17.72
C TYR A 441 10.78 -23.09 19.25
N LYS A 442 11.47 -24.04 19.88
CA LYS A 442 11.44 -24.16 21.35
C LYS A 442 12.04 -22.92 22.03
N GLU A 443 13.14 -22.41 21.50
CA GLU A 443 13.79 -21.21 22.01
C GLU A 443 12.90 -19.99 21.77
N ILE A 444 12.44 -19.80 20.53
CA ILE A 444 11.57 -18.67 20.18
C ILE A 444 10.26 -18.69 20.97
N ASN A 445 9.62 -19.84 21.12
CA ASN A 445 8.39 -19.95 21.91
C ASN A 445 8.65 -19.59 23.39
N SER A 446 9.79 -19.99 23.95
CA SER A 446 10.17 -19.60 25.31
C SER A 446 10.35 -18.08 25.43
N TYR A 447 11.03 -17.44 24.48
CA TYR A 447 11.12 -15.98 24.43
C TYR A 447 9.76 -15.31 24.31
N VAL A 448 8.89 -15.83 23.44
CA VAL A 448 7.54 -15.27 23.24
C VAL A 448 6.67 -15.44 24.48
N GLU A 449 6.82 -16.54 25.21
CA GLU A 449 6.10 -16.77 26.47
C GLU A 449 6.48 -15.75 27.55
N LEU A 450 7.76 -15.36 27.64
CA LEU A 450 8.23 -14.33 28.57
C LEU A 450 7.58 -12.96 28.34
N PHE A 451 7.13 -12.65 27.12
CA PHE A 451 6.40 -11.42 26.87
C PHE A 451 5.06 -11.35 27.61
N ASN A 452 4.39 -12.47 27.91
CA ASN A 452 3.13 -12.44 28.67
C ASN A 452 3.32 -11.79 30.05
N ASP A 453 4.45 -12.07 30.69
CA ASP A 453 4.77 -11.53 32.01
C ASP A 453 5.23 -10.06 31.91
N LEU A 454 5.98 -9.72 30.85
CA LEU A 454 6.56 -8.39 30.67
C LEU A 454 5.55 -7.34 30.16
N VAL A 455 4.48 -7.74 29.47
CA VAL A 455 3.46 -6.80 28.97
C VAL A 455 2.79 -5.99 30.08
N TYR A 456 2.67 -6.56 31.28
CA TYR A 456 2.09 -5.91 32.45
C TYR A 456 3.14 -5.29 33.39
N ASP A 457 4.44 -5.45 33.09
CA ASP A 457 5.50 -4.79 33.85
C ASP A 457 5.47 -3.28 33.56
N LYS A 458 5.69 -2.47 34.60
CA LYS A 458 5.78 -1.01 34.46
C LYS A 458 7.07 -0.58 33.75
N ASN A 459 8.04 -1.47 33.62
CA ASN A 459 9.32 -1.19 32.99
C ASN A 459 9.39 -1.69 31.55
N GLU A 460 8.96 -0.83 30.62
CA GLU A 460 9.03 -1.08 29.17
C GLU A 460 10.44 -1.38 28.64
N LEU A 461 11.50 -0.92 29.31
CA LEU A 461 12.89 -1.20 28.89
C LEU A 461 13.20 -2.69 28.95
N LYS A 462 12.60 -3.45 29.88
CA LYS A 462 12.78 -4.91 29.92
C LYS A 462 12.19 -5.57 28.70
N SER A 463 10.98 -5.16 28.31
CA SER A 463 10.29 -5.68 27.13
C SER A 463 11.08 -5.38 25.86
N VAL A 464 11.57 -4.15 25.71
CA VAL A 464 12.37 -3.75 24.54
C VAL A 464 13.76 -4.41 24.56
N ALA A 465 14.37 -4.61 25.73
CA ALA A 465 15.62 -5.36 25.84
C ALA A 465 15.45 -6.81 25.38
N LEU A 466 14.35 -7.47 25.78
CA LEU A 466 14.02 -8.81 25.32
C LEU A 466 13.79 -8.85 23.80
N MET A 467 13.12 -7.84 23.24
CA MET A 467 12.96 -7.71 21.79
C MET A 467 14.31 -7.62 21.06
N LYS A 468 15.28 -6.87 21.60
CA LYS A 468 16.64 -6.74 21.05
C LYS A 468 17.48 -8.00 21.22
N GLU A 469 17.22 -8.79 22.26
CA GLU A 469 17.86 -10.09 22.44
C GLU A 469 17.38 -11.09 21.39
N LEU A 470 16.05 -11.14 21.16
CA LEU A 470 15.42 -12.03 20.17
C LEU A 470 15.74 -11.60 18.73
N VAL A 471 15.82 -10.29 18.47
CA VAL A 471 16.12 -9.69 17.17
C VAL A 471 17.42 -8.89 17.25
N PRO A 472 18.60 -9.52 17.15
CA PRO A 472 19.89 -8.85 17.29
C PRO A 472 20.13 -7.73 16.26
N GLU A 473 19.46 -7.78 15.11
CA GLU A 473 19.50 -6.73 14.09
C GLU A 473 18.63 -5.50 14.44
N TYR A 474 17.88 -5.49 15.54
CA TYR A 474 17.09 -4.34 15.98
C TYR A 474 17.96 -3.26 16.61
N LYS A 475 18.30 -2.23 15.83
CA LYS A 475 19.01 -1.02 16.28
C LYS A 475 18.07 0.17 16.31
N SER A 476 17.83 0.74 17.48
CA SER A 476 16.91 1.86 17.61
C SER A 476 17.46 3.11 16.90
N ASN A 477 16.58 3.93 16.32
CA ASN A 477 17.00 5.14 15.61
C ASN A 477 16.21 6.37 16.11
N TYR A 478 16.90 7.38 16.65
CA TYR A 478 16.30 8.55 17.29
C TYR A 478 15.28 8.18 18.37
N SER A 479 15.51 7.08 19.10
CA SER A 479 14.54 6.54 20.06
C SER A 479 15.18 6.41 21.45
N ARG A 480 14.37 6.56 22.50
CA ARG A 480 14.82 6.39 23.90
C ARG A 480 15.39 5.00 24.19
N TYR A 481 15.14 4.02 23.32
CA TYR A 481 15.65 2.66 23.44
C TYR A 481 17.06 2.45 22.88
N GLU A 482 17.71 3.49 22.34
CA GLU A 482 19.13 3.45 21.94
C GLU A 482 20.05 3.06 23.10
N VAL A 483 19.66 3.37 24.34
CA VAL A 483 20.40 2.96 25.55
C VAL A 483 20.53 1.44 25.71
N LEU A 484 19.70 0.68 24.99
CA LEU A 484 19.69 -0.79 24.98
C LEU A 484 20.43 -1.37 23.77
N ASP A 485 20.90 -0.54 22.83
CA ASP A 485 21.64 -1.00 21.66
C ASP A 485 23.03 -1.49 22.08
N LYS A 486 23.42 -2.67 21.58
CA LYS A 486 24.79 -3.17 21.76
C LYS A 486 25.72 -2.26 20.96
N GLN A 487 26.79 -1.78 21.60
CA GLN A 487 27.87 -1.09 20.90
C GLN A 487 28.57 -2.11 20.00
N ASP A 488 28.77 -1.73 18.73
CA ASP A 488 29.43 -2.57 17.70
C ASP A 488 30.90 -2.87 18.05
#